data_AF-A0A356QRP1-F1
#
_entry.id   AF-A0A356QRP1-F1
#
_cell.length_a   1.000
_cell.length_b   1.000
_cell.length_c   1.000
_cell.angle_alpha   90.00
_cell.angle_beta   90.00
_cell.angle_gamma   90.00
#
_symmetry.space_group_name_H-M   'P 1'
#
loop_
_entity.id
_entity.type
_entity.pdbx_description
1 polymer ?
#
loop_
_entity_poly.entity_id
_entity_poly.type
_entity_poly.pdbx_seq_one_letter_code
_entity_poly.pdbx_strand_id
1 'polypeptide(L)'
;PDIPVGLPVDTNLHEKGGATVILLHVPDLAFNEGNERPILAVASRLNWWPQTPFGRIGMDYGLFASVDDGTPLKASEADAFYASLSASTRQNEIPNGPLIDNTSLVSLLDPASDWLRLHRGDQIVLHGTVRRITKVLVESARDQDRLGSDHYWEIFVFVATPLLQIGDDFQDTYPIVYCCTELPEGLPIGEQVNEPVEIAGFIFKRYRYVTRRSDRQKNGPGNGRPQESPLLIGKSPSWLPTKQPLQLPGGMTWLPVLTALALIGWIMKGFFQSRRRSRLTETLPDQIQLP
;
A
#
# COMPACT_ATOMS: atom_id res chain seq x y z
N PRO A 1 -1.16 29.17 11.02
CA PRO A 1 -1.94 27.95 11.29
C PRO A 1 -2.15 27.16 10.00
N ASP A 2 -1.62 25.94 9.96
CA ASP A 2 -1.79 25.08 8.79
C ASP A 2 -3.23 24.60 8.73
N ILE A 3 -3.90 24.97 7.64
CA ILE A 3 -5.27 24.57 7.37
C ILE A 3 -5.23 23.14 6.81
N PRO A 4 -6.14 22.23 7.22
CA PRO A 4 -6.23 20.91 6.65
C PRO A 4 -6.33 20.96 5.13
N VAL A 5 -5.54 20.13 4.45
CA VAL A 5 -5.61 20.00 2.99
C VAL A 5 -7.05 19.65 2.59
N GLY A 6 -7.59 20.37 1.61
CA GLY A 6 -8.95 20.17 1.11
C GLY A 6 -10.04 20.95 1.84
N LEU A 7 -9.74 21.68 2.93
CA LEU A 7 -10.73 22.56 3.55
C LEU A 7 -11.13 23.66 2.55
N PRO A 8 -12.43 23.83 2.24
CA PRO A 8 -12.89 24.92 1.39
C PRO A 8 -12.60 26.27 2.06
N VAL A 9 -11.68 27.04 1.49
CA VAL A 9 -11.44 28.45 1.86
C VAL A 9 -12.34 29.31 0.98
N ASP A 10 -12.91 30.38 1.52
CA ASP A 10 -13.78 31.35 0.81
C ASP A 10 -15.20 30.90 0.45
N THR A 11 -15.68 29.78 1.02
CA THR A 11 -17.08 29.34 0.86
C THR A 11 -17.72 29.02 2.21
N ASN A 12 -19.05 29.07 2.26
CA ASN A 12 -19.77 28.66 3.46
C ASN A 12 -19.52 27.18 3.73
N LEU A 13 -18.90 26.88 4.87
CA LEU A 13 -18.65 25.52 5.31
C LEU A 13 -19.95 24.94 5.89
N HIS A 14 -20.64 24.10 5.11
CA HIS A 14 -21.81 23.34 5.56
C HIS A 14 -21.45 21.98 6.19
N GLU A 15 -20.20 21.83 6.64
CA GLU A 15 -19.66 20.61 7.20
C GLU A 15 -19.52 20.70 8.72
N LYS A 16 -19.42 19.54 9.38
CA LYS A 16 -19.23 19.51 10.83
C LYS A 16 -17.83 20.00 11.16
N GLY A 17 -17.77 21.03 11.99
CA GLY A 17 -16.52 21.56 12.51
C GLY A 17 -16.64 21.91 13.98
N GLY A 18 -15.50 22.14 14.60
CA GLY A 18 -15.42 22.60 15.97
C GLY A 18 -14.05 23.21 16.25
N ALA A 19 -13.92 23.89 17.37
CA ALA A 19 -12.62 24.35 17.84
C ALA A 19 -12.71 24.54 19.35
N THR A 20 -11.61 24.27 20.05
CA THR A 20 -11.43 24.75 21.42
C THR A 20 -10.81 26.13 21.34
N VAL A 21 -11.55 27.15 21.76
CA VAL A 21 -11.18 28.56 21.58
C VAL A 21 -10.90 29.24 22.91
N ILE A 22 -9.95 30.17 22.88
CA ILE A 22 -9.80 31.23 23.89
C ILE A 22 -10.48 32.47 23.33
N LEU A 23 -11.40 33.05 24.09
CA LEU A 23 -12.05 34.30 23.72
C LEU A 23 -11.18 35.48 24.19
N LEU A 24 -10.82 36.34 23.26
CA LEU A 24 -10.06 37.55 23.51
C LEU A 24 -11.00 38.75 23.46
N HIS A 25 -10.87 39.60 24.47
CA HIS A 25 -11.52 40.91 24.47
C HIS A 25 -10.77 41.83 23.50
N VAL A 26 -11.44 42.27 22.44
CA VAL A 26 -10.89 43.26 21.51
C VAL A 26 -11.17 44.66 22.09
N PRO A 27 -10.15 45.44 22.46
CA PRO A 27 -10.36 46.80 22.95
C PRO A 27 -10.97 47.69 21.85
N ASP A 28 -11.90 48.57 22.25
CA ASP A 28 -12.70 49.41 21.35
C ASP A 28 -11.83 50.22 20.38
N LEU A 29 -11.93 49.94 19.09
CA LEU A 29 -11.60 50.89 18.03
C LEU A 29 -12.91 51.59 17.64
N ALA A 30 -13.20 52.70 18.32
CA ALA A 30 -14.33 53.61 18.11
C ALA A 30 -15.74 52.96 18.19
N PHE A 31 -16.42 53.22 19.30
CA PHE A 31 -17.85 52.96 19.48
C PHE A 31 -18.67 53.53 18.31
N ASN A 32 -19.31 52.66 17.53
CA ASN A 32 -20.50 53.01 16.77
C ASN A 32 -21.68 52.26 17.41
N GLU A 33 -22.64 53.01 17.95
CA GLU A 33 -23.90 52.50 18.49
C GLU A 33 -24.66 51.75 17.38
N GLY A 34 -24.44 50.44 17.24
CA GLY A 34 -25.10 49.63 16.23
C GLY A 34 -24.37 48.35 15.83
N ASN A 35 -23.06 48.24 16.09
CA ASN A 35 -22.32 47.00 15.84
C ASN A 35 -22.16 46.19 17.13
N GLU A 36 -22.66 44.95 17.11
CA GLU A 36 -22.30 43.94 18.11
C GLU A 36 -20.78 43.83 18.20
N ARG A 37 -20.23 43.85 19.42
CA ARG A 37 -18.78 43.79 19.63
C ARG A 37 -18.23 42.50 19.02
N PRO A 38 -17.27 42.56 18.09
CA PRO A 38 -16.68 41.35 17.55
C PRO A 38 -15.91 40.63 18.65
N ILE A 39 -16.33 39.40 18.97
CA ILE A 39 -15.57 38.51 19.85
C ILE A 39 -14.47 37.87 19.01
N LEU A 40 -13.21 38.08 19.37
CA LEU A 40 -12.09 37.38 18.75
C LEU A 40 -11.90 36.03 19.44
N ALA A 41 -12.16 34.94 18.72
CA ALA A 41 -11.90 33.59 19.19
C ALA A 41 -10.61 33.05 18.56
N VAL A 42 -9.67 32.57 19.38
CA VAL A 42 -8.40 32.00 18.92
C VAL A 42 -8.34 30.53 19.31
N ALA A 43 -8.09 29.66 18.32
CA ALA A 43 -7.88 28.22 18.54
C ALA A 43 -6.50 27.80 18.05
N SER A 44 -5.93 26.78 18.68
CA SER A 44 -4.70 26.13 18.22
C SER A 44 -4.89 25.37 16.91
N ARG A 45 -6.09 24.80 16.71
CA ARG A 45 -6.47 24.11 15.48
C ARG A 45 -7.98 24.15 15.26
N LEU A 46 -8.38 23.96 14.01
CA LEU A 46 -9.74 23.61 13.64
C LEU A 46 -9.93 22.10 13.77
N ASN A 47 -11.06 21.67 14.31
CA ASN A 47 -11.59 20.32 14.15
C ASN A 47 -12.51 20.32 12.94
N TRP A 48 -12.33 19.34 12.06
CA TRP A 48 -13.07 19.28 10.81
C TRP A 48 -13.41 17.83 10.43
N TRP A 49 -14.70 17.57 10.25
CA TRP A 49 -15.25 16.28 9.84
C TRP A 49 -15.95 16.45 8.48
N PRO A 50 -15.21 16.34 7.37
CA PRO A 50 -15.77 16.51 6.04
C PRO A 50 -16.77 15.40 5.71
N GLN A 51 -17.56 15.61 4.66
CA GLN A 51 -18.51 14.61 4.16
C GLN A 51 -17.86 13.45 3.36
N THR A 52 -16.58 13.16 3.59
CA THR A 52 -15.87 11.99 3.05
C THR A 52 -16.24 10.72 3.83
N PRO A 53 -16.00 9.51 3.28
CA PRO A 53 -16.19 8.27 4.02
C PRO A 53 -15.47 8.25 5.38
N PHE A 54 -14.24 8.75 5.47
CA PHE A 54 -13.49 8.76 6.72
C PHE A 54 -14.00 9.80 7.72
N GLY A 55 -14.33 11.00 7.24
CA GLY A 55 -14.92 12.06 8.06
C GLY A 55 -16.28 11.65 8.65
N ARG A 56 -17.12 10.96 7.87
CA ARG A 56 -18.43 10.43 8.32
C ARG A 56 -18.33 9.39 9.43
N ILE A 57 -17.27 8.58 9.43
CA ILE A 57 -16.99 7.64 10.53
C ILE A 57 -16.19 8.28 11.67
N GLY A 58 -16.10 9.62 11.68
CA GLY A 58 -15.65 10.41 12.82
C GLY A 58 -14.17 10.78 12.82
N MET A 59 -13.46 10.64 11.70
CA MET A 59 -12.09 11.14 11.60
C MET A 59 -12.05 12.66 11.50
N ASP A 60 -11.27 13.28 12.38
CA ASP A 60 -11.02 14.72 12.40
C ASP A 60 -9.83 15.07 11.51
N TYR A 61 -10.10 15.61 10.31
CA TYR A 61 -9.08 15.99 9.33
C TYR A 61 -8.20 17.15 9.81
N GLY A 62 -8.64 17.88 10.85
CA GLY A 62 -7.84 18.84 11.59
C GLY A 62 -6.53 18.26 12.15
N LEU A 63 -6.50 16.96 12.43
CA LEU A 63 -5.32 16.27 12.95
C LEU A 63 -4.26 16.02 11.87
N PHE A 64 -4.64 15.99 10.58
CA PHE A 64 -3.69 15.73 9.50
C PHE A 64 -2.67 16.84 9.29
N ALA A 65 -2.90 18.04 9.83
CA ALA A 65 -1.92 19.14 9.84
C ALA A 65 -0.60 18.76 10.55
N SER A 66 -0.63 17.74 11.43
CA SER A 66 0.56 17.25 12.13
C SER A 66 1.38 16.21 11.35
N VAL A 67 0.86 15.69 10.23
CA VAL A 67 1.41 14.52 9.55
C VAL A 67 2.40 14.92 8.47
N ASP A 68 3.58 14.33 8.53
CA ASP A 68 4.76 14.67 7.73
C ASP A 68 5.20 13.49 6.87
N ASP A 69 5.10 13.65 5.55
CA ASP A 69 5.42 12.62 4.56
C ASP A 69 6.94 12.39 4.40
N GLY A 70 7.34 11.21 3.94
CA GLY A 70 8.76 10.88 3.72
C GLY A 70 9.57 10.69 5.01
N THR A 71 8.89 10.63 6.16
CA THR A 71 9.51 10.40 7.47
C THR A 71 8.91 9.18 8.19
N PRO A 72 9.64 8.58 9.15
CA PRO A 72 9.06 7.59 10.06
C PRO A 72 7.86 8.17 10.82
N LEU A 73 7.06 7.31 11.47
CA LEU A 73 6.02 7.77 12.38
C LEU A 73 6.65 8.51 13.55
N LYS A 74 6.25 9.77 13.75
CA LYS A 74 6.75 10.65 14.82
C LYS A 74 5.72 10.76 15.95
N ALA A 75 6.20 11.07 17.15
CA ALA A 75 5.32 11.34 18.30
C ALA A 75 4.33 12.50 18.05
N SER A 76 4.71 13.49 17.22
CA SER A 76 3.82 14.60 16.82
C SER A 76 2.59 14.14 16.03
N GLU A 77 2.66 12.97 15.40
CA GLU A 77 1.60 12.40 14.55
C GLU A 77 0.71 11.42 15.32
N ALA A 78 1.05 11.10 16.57
CA ALA A 78 0.37 10.08 17.37
C ALA A 78 -1.14 10.36 17.49
N ASP A 79 -1.53 11.60 17.73
CA ASP A 79 -2.95 11.98 17.82
C ASP A 79 -3.69 11.70 16.51
N ALA A 80 -3.10 12.03 15.36
CA ALA A 80 -3.70 11.75 14.05
C ALA A 80 -3.75 10.24 13.74
N PHE A 81 -2.66 9.52 14.04
CA PHE A 81 -2.53 8.09 13.79
C PHE A 81 -3.53 7.26 14.62
N TYR A 82 -3.56 7.46 15.94
CA TYR A 82 -4.48 6.72 16.81
C TYR A 82 -5.94 7.16 16.64
N ALA A 83 -6.22 8.43 16.32
CA ALA A 83 -7.56 8.83 15.94
C ALA A 83 -8.02 8.15 14.64
N SER A 84 -7.10 7.96 13.68
CA SER A 84 -7.38 7.26 12.42
C SER A 84 -7.70 5.78 12.65
N LEU A 85 -6.91 5.08 13.47
CA LEU A 85 -7.17 3.68 13.87
C LEU A 85 -8.48 3.55 14.66
N SER A 86 -8.73 4.45 15.60
CA SER A 86 -9.97 4.45 16.38
C SER A 86 -11.20 4.68 15.49
N ALA A 87 -11.13 5.63 14.56
CA ALA A 87 -12.19 5.90 13.60
C ALA A 87 -12.41 4.72 12.64
N SER A 88 -11.34 4.03 12.21
CA SER A 88 -11.45 2.88 11.30
C SER A 88 -12.20 1.70 11.91
N THR A 89 -12.30 1.55 13.24
CA THR A 89 -13.13 0.49 13.86
C THR A 89 -14.62 0.56 13.45
N ARG A 90 -15.09 1.76 13.10
CA ARG A 90 -16.45 2.04 12.60
C ARG A 90 -16.59 1.88 11.09
N GLN A 91 -15.51 1.53 10.40
CA GLN A 91 -15.58 1.09 9.01
C GLN A 91 -16.41 -0.20 8.97
N ASN A 92 -17.45 -0.21 8.14
CA ASN A 92 -18.17 -1.43 7.82
C ASN A 92 -17.28 -2.35 6.96
N GLU A 93 -17.81 -3.51 6.57
CA GLU A 93 -17.13 -4.42 5.63
C GLU A 93 -16.57 -3.67 4.41
N ILE A 94 -15.52 -4.24 3.79
CA ILE A 94 -14.86 -3.67 2.61
C ILE A 94 -15.94 -3.21 1.63
N PRO A 95 -16.02 -1.90 1.31
CA PRO A 95 -17.06 -1.43 0.41
C PRO A 95 -16.93 -2.18 -0.91
N ASN A 96 -18.06 -2.57 -1.49
CA ASN A 96 -18.14 -2.99 -2.89
C ASN A 96 -17.83 -1.78 -3.79
N GLY A 97 -16.58 -1.33 -3.78
CA GLY A 97 -16.05 -0.21 -4.53
C GLY A 97 -15.07 -0.71 -5.58
N PRO A 98 -14.83 0.08 -6.64
CA PRO A 98 -13.80 -0.26 -7.61
C PRO A 98 -12.42 -0.29 -6.93
N LEU A 99 -11.57 -1.21 -7.38
CA LEU A 99 -10.14 -1.14 -7.06
C LEU A 99 -9.58 0.17 -7.60
N ILE A 100 -8.53 0.66 -6.95
CA ILE A 100 -7.74 1.78 -7.48
C ILE A 100 -7.25 1.44 -8.90
N ASP A 101 -7.34 2.40 -9.81
CA ASP A 101 -6.81 2.23 -11.17
C ASP A 101 -5.28 2.34 -11.19
N ASN A 102 -4.65 1.85 -12.26
CA ASN A 102 -3.18 1.85 -12.40
C ASN A 102 -2.57 3.25 -12.35
N THR A 103 -3.24 4.28 -12.88
CA THR A 103 -2.69 5.65 -12.91
C THR A 103 -2.66 6.23 -11.51
N SER A 104 -3.76 6.06 -10.77
CA SER A 104 -3.86 6.47 -9.37
C SER A 104 -2.91 5.66 -8.48
N LEU A 105 -2.75 4.35 -8.74
CA LEU A 105 -1.79 3.51 -8.02
C LEU A 105 -0.35 4.00 -8.25
N VAL A 106 0.05 4.25 -9.50
CA VAL A 106 1.40 4.78 -9.79
C VAL A 106 1.60 6.12 -9.09
N SER A 107 0.61 7.01 -9.14
CA SER A 107 0.65 8.32 -8.47
C SER A 107 0.72 8.20 -6.95
N LEU A 108 0.04 7.20 -6.37
CA LEU A 108 0.11 6.87 -4.96
C LEU A 108 1.50 6.37 -4.58
N LEU A 109 2.19 5.62 -5.44
CA LEU A 109 3.51 5.04 -5.15
C LEU A 109 4.67 6.02 -5.39
N ASP A 110 4.52 6.97 -6.31
CA ASP A 110 5.56 7.93 -6.67
C ASP A 110 5.86 8.93 -5.52
N PRO A 111 7.08 8.94 -4.96
CA PRO A 111 7.45 9.90 -3.91
C PRO A 111 7.52 11.35 -4.40
N ALA A 112 7.67 11.60 -5.70
CA ALA A 112 7.65 12.94 -6.28
C ALA A 112 6.23 13.49 -6.48
N SER A 113 5.22 12.63 -6.33
CA SER A 113 3.82 12.99 -6.52
C SER A 113 3.17 13.51 -5.24
N ASP A 114 2.48 14.64 -5.35
CA ASP A 114 1.62 15.19 -4.30
C ASP A 114 0.30 14.40 -4.12
N TRP A 115 0.03 13.41 -4.97
CA TRP A 115 -1.25 12.71 -5.01
C TRP A 115 -1.64 12.11 -3.66
N LEU A 116 -0.71 11.45 -2.96
CA LEU A 116 -0.96 10.88 -1.63
C LEU A 116 -1.39 11.96 -0.63
N ARG A 117 -0.70 13.10 -0.62
CA ARG A 117 -0.97 14.22 0.28
C ARG A 117 -2.35 14.83 0.03
N LEU A 118 -2.74 14.94 -1.24
CA LEU A 118 -4.03 15.49 -1.67
C LEU A 118 -5.21 14.55 -1.41
N HIS A 119 -4.99 13.23 -1.43
CA HIS A 119 -6.03 12.22 -1.19
C HIS A 119 -5.97 11.65 0.24
N ARG A 120 -5.37 12.39 1.18
CA ARG A 120 -5.27 11.94 2.57
C ARG A 120 -6.64 11.78 3.19
N GLY A 121 -6.88 10.61 3.77
CA GLY A 121 -8.16 10.19 4.31
C GLY A 121 -9.15 9.66 3.28
N ASP A 122 -8.83 9.68 1.98
CA ASP A 122 -9.65 9.00 0.99
C ASP A 122 -9.51 7.48 1.16
N GLN A 123 -10.63 6.79 0.94
CA GLN A 123 -10.69 5.35 1.01
C GLN A 123 -10.33 4.74 -0.34
N ILE A 124 -9.42 3.76 -0.33
CA ILE A 124 -9.05 2.97 -1.50
C ILE A 124 -9.15 1.48 -1.19
N VAL A 125 -9.39 0.68 -2.22
CA VAL A 125 -9.40 -0.80 -2.16
C VAL A 125 -8.26 -1.34 -3.02
N LEU A 126 -7.51 -2.28 -2.45
CA LEU A 126 -6.32 -2.89 -3.07
C LEU A 126 -6.33 -4.40 -2.90
N HIS A 127 -5.88 -5.11 -3.93
CA HIS A 127 -5.51 -6.53 -3.83
C HIS A 127 -3.99 -6.65 -3.73
N GLY A 128 -3.55 -7.54 -2.86
CA GLY A 128 -2.13 -7.82 -2.73
C GLY A 128 -1.85 -9.13 -2.02
N THR A 129 -0.57 -9.40 -1.83
CA THR A 129 -0.09 -10.54 -1.06
C THR A 129 0.57 -10.04 0.22
N VAL A 130 0.11 -10.52 1.37
CA VAL A 130 0.75 -10.24 2.64
C VAL A 130 2.10 -10.92 2.68
N ARG A 131 3.15 -10.15 3.03
CA ARG A 131 4.51 -10.67 3.24
C ARG A 131 4.94 -10.69 4.69
N ARG A 132 4.39 -9.79 5.50
CA ARG A 132 4.69 -9.70 6.93
C ARG A 132 3.50 -9.15 7.69
N ILE A 133 3.26 -9.70 8.88
CA ILE A 133 2.30 -9.20 9.86
C ILE A 133 3.01 -9.09 11.20
N THR A 134 2.96 -7.90 11.80
CA THR A 134 3.57 -7.62 13.09
C THR A 134 2.53 -7.08 14.06
N LYS A 135 2.48 -7.64 15.27
CA LYS A 135 1.73 -7.05 16.39
C LYS A 135 2.53 -5.89 16.96
N VAL A 136 1.98 -4.69 16.96
CA VAL A 136 2.64 -3.51 17.53
C VAL A 136 1.92 -3.10 18.81
N LEU A 137 2.63 -3.14 19.94
CA LEU A 137 2.10 -2.75 21.24
C LEU A 137 2.03 -1.23 21.34
N VAL A 138 0.94 -0.73 21.91
CA VAL A 138 0.73 0.70 22.21
C VAL A 138 1.19 0.95 23.64
N GLU A 139 2.22 1.78 23.84
CA GLU A 139 2.80 2.02 25.17
C GLU A 139 2.00 3.02 26.01
N SER A 140 1.40 4.02 25.35
CA SER A 140 0.69 5.12 26.00
C SER A 140 -0.71 4.71 26.42
N ALA A 141 -1.01 4.75 27.72
CA ALA A 141 -2.35 4.44 28.26
C ALA A 141 -3.46 5.30 27.62
N ARG A 142 -3.17 6.59 27.35
CA ARG A 142 -4.09 7.50 26.64
C ARG A 142 -4.44 6.97 25.25
N ASP A 143 -3.46 6.42 24.54
CA ASP A 143 -3.66 5.92 23.19
C ASP A 143 -4.30 4.53 23.18
N GLN A 144 -4.02 3.69 24.18
CA GLN A 144 -4.74 2.44 24.42
C GLN A 144 -6.23 2.71 24.68
N ASP A 145 -6.56 3.67 25.55
CA ASP A 145 -7.94 4.05 25.86
C ASP A 145 -8.67 4.57 24.61
N ARG A 146 -7.99 5.35 23.76
CA ARG A 146 -8.55 5.86 22.50
C ARG A 146 -8.79 4.73 21.49
N LEU A 147 -7.86 3.78 21.40
CA LEU A 147 -7.94 2.66 20.47
C LEU A 147 -8.93 1.58 20.95
N GLY A 148 -9.13 1.46 22.27
CA GLY A 148 -9.83 0.35 22.89
C GLY A 148 -9.03 -0.97 22.89
N SER A 149 -7.72 -0.89 22.63
CA SER A 149 -6.82 -2.05 22.51
C SER A 149 -5.40 -1.66 22.93
N ASP A 150 -4.64 -2.64 23.44
CA ASP A 150 -3.22 -2.48 23.77
C ASP A 150 -2.29 -2.63 22.56
N HIS A 151 -2.85 -2.88 21.37
CA HIS A 151 -2.09 -3.11 20.15
C HIS A 151 -2.87 -2.76 18.89
N TYR A 152 -2.12 -2.64 17.80
CA TYR A 152 -2.60 -2.70 16.43
C TYR A 152 -1.72 -3.65 15.62
N TRP A 153 -2.11 -3.89 14.37
CA TRP A 153 -1.39 -4.76 13.43
C TRP A 153 -0.76 -3.94 12.33
N GLU A 154 0.53 -4.16 12.07
CA GLU A 154 1.24 -3.61 10.91
C GLU A 154 1.41 -4.73 9.87
N ILE A 155 0.86 -4.52 8.67
CA ILE A 155 0.84 -5.49 7.59
C ILE A 155 1.59 -4.93 6.39
N PHE A 156 2.55 -5.69 5.86
CA PHE A 156 3.19 -5.39 4.58
C PHE A 156 2.46 -6.13 3.47
N VAL A 157 1.68 -5.39 2.70
CA VAL A 157 0.91 -5.90 1.56
C VAL A 157 1.64 -5.52 0.28
N PHE A 158 2.06 -6.51 -0.49
CA PHE A 158 2.69 -6.29 -1.79
C PHE A 158 1.61 -6.30 -2.86
N VAL A 159 1.40 -5.15 -3.49
CA VAL A 159 0.41 -4.98 -4.55
C VAL A 159 1.07 -5.11 -5.91
N ALA A 160 0.36 -5.67 -6.89
CA ALA A 160 0.84 -5.72 -8.26
C ALA A 160 0.84 -4.31 -8.86
N THR A 161 1.89 -3.98 -9.61
CA THR A 161 2.04 -2.69 -10.27
C THR A 161 2.35 -2.89 -11.74
N PRO A 162 2.11 -1.89 -12.60
CA PRO A 162 2.86 -1.79 -13.86
C PRO A 162 4.37 -1.94 -13.59
N LEU A 163 5.15 -2.34 -14.61
CA LEU A 163 6.59 -2.48 -14.44
C LEU A 163 7.21 -1.12 -14.09
N LEU A 164 7.63 -0.95 -12.84
CA LEU A 164 8.24 0.27 -12.31
C LEU A 164 9.76 0.13 -12.33
N GLN A 165 10.47 1.17 -12.75
CA GLN A 165 11.91 1.27 -12.57
C GLN A 165 12.22 2.02 -11.28
N ILE A 166 12.86 1.35 -10.32
CA ILE A 166 13.24 1.90 -9.02
C ILE A 166 14.76 1.83 -8.91
N GLY A 167 15.42 2.97 -9.18
CA GLY A 167 16.87 2.99 -9.37
C GLY A 167 17.26 2.14 -10.58
N ASP A 168 18.09 1.12 -10.36
CA ASP A 168 18.55 0.20 -11.39
C ASP A 168 17.66 -1.06 -11.54
N ASP A 169 16.70 -1.27 -10.64
CA ASP A 169 15.87 -2.47 -10.59
C ASP A 169 14.48 -2.22 -11.19
N PHE A 170 13.97 -3.20 -11.94
CA PHE A 170 12.58 -3.23 -12.39
C PHE A 170 11.76 -4.10 -11.43
N GLN A 171 10.60 -3.60 -11.02
CA GLN A 171 9.71 -4.29 -10.09
C GLN A 171 8.26 -4.21 -10.59
N ASP A 172 7.54 -5.33 -10.47
CA ASP A 172 6.12 -5.48 -10.82
C ASP A 172 5.22 -5.62 -9.57
N THR A 173 5.83 -5.50 -8.39
CA THR A 173 5.13 -5.44 -7.11
C THR A 173 5.75 -4.38 -6.21
N TYR A 174 4.91 -3.73 -5.40
CA TYR A 174 5.37 -2.68 -4.49
C TYR A 174 4.74 -2.83 -3.10
N PRO A 175 5.49 -2.59 -2.01
CA PRO A 175 4.95 -2.69 -0.67
C PRO A 175 4.09 -1.48 -0.29
N ILE A 176 2.92 -1.78 0.27
CA ILE A 176 2.04 -0.87 0.98
C ILE A 176 2.00 -1.32 2.44
N VAL A 177 2.09 -0.36 3.36
CA VAL A 177 1.95 -0.62 4.79
C VAL A 177 0.49 -0.40 5.17
N TYR A 178 -0.16 -1.42 5.71
CA TYR A 178 -1.53 -1.35 6.18
C TYR A 178 -1.55 -1.53 7.69
N CYS A 179 -2.01 -0.50 8.41
CA CYS A 179 -2.20 -0.55 9.85
C CYS A 179 -3.69 -0.78 10.16
N CYS A 180 -3.99 -1.81 10.96
CA CYS A 180 -5.38 -2.16 11.26
C CYS A 180 -5.58 -2.62 12.70
N THR A 181 -6.83 -2.58 13.16
CA THR A 181 -7.21 -2.89 14.54
C THR A 181 -7.51 -4.38 14.74
N GLU A 182 -7.92 -5.06 13.68
CA GLU A 182 -8.36 -6.45 13.70
C GLU A 182 -7.63 -7.26 12.61
N LEU A 183 -7.52 -8.57 12.83
CA LEU A 183 -7.08 -9.55 11.84
C LEU A 183 -8.14 -10.63 11.67
N PRO A 184 -8.36 -11.15 10.45
CA PRO A 184 -9.18 -12.32 10.22
C PRO A 184 -8.66 -13.52 11.02
N GLU A 185 -9.60 -14.29 11.58
CA GLU A 185 -9.27 -15.50 12.30
C GLU A 185 -8.52 -16.49 11.39
N GLY A 186 -7.44 -17.08 11.92
CA GLY A 186 -6.63 -18.07 11.20
C GLY A 186 -5.60 -17.51 10.21
N LEU A 187 -5.58 -16.18 9.96
CA LEU A 187 -4.54 -15.58 9.12
C LEU A 187 -3.16 -15.74 9.80
N PRO A 188 -2.15 -16.30 9.12
CA PRO A 188 -0.82 -16.51 9.69
C PRO A 188 -0.10 -15.19 9.96
N ILE A 189 0.61 -15.13 11.08
CA ILE A 189 1.35 -13.95 11.55
C ILE A 189 2.86 -14.24 11.53
N GLY A 190 3.68 -13.23 11.22
CA GLY A 190 5.13 -13.34 11.28
C GLY A 190 5.84 -12.58 10.14
N GLU A 191 7.16 -12.79 10.04
CA GLU A 191 8.04 -12.12 9.07
C GLU A 191 7.93 -12.69 7.63
N GLN A 192 7.34 -13.87 7.48
CA GLN A 192 7.19 -14.56 6.19
C GLN A 192 5.78 -15.11 6.05
N VAL A 193 4.92 -14.29 5.47
CA VAL A 193 3.54 -14.64 5.09
C VAL A 193 3.45 -14.65 3.57
N ASN A 194 2.50 -15.40 3.01
CA ASN A 194 2.26 -15.45 1.56
C ASN A 194 0.77 -15.65 1.25
N GLU A 195 -0.07 -14.88 1.93
CA GLU A 195 -1.53 -14.98 1.81
C GLU A 195 -2.08 -13.84 0.96
N PRO A 196 -2.96 -14.12 -0.01
CA PRO A 196 -3.63 -13.08 -0.78
C PRO A 196 -4.69 -12.40 0.08
N VAL A 197 -4.72 -11.07 0.04
CA VAL A 197 -5.69 -10.27 0.78
C VAL A 197 -6.24 -9.15 -0.08
N GLU A 198 -7.44 -8.73 0.27
CA GLU A 198 -8.00 -7.44 -0.12
C GLU A 198 -7.98 -6.52 1.11
N ILE A 199 -7.55 -5.27 0.92
CA ILE A 199 -7.57 -4.25 1.97
C ILE A 199 -8.42 -3.07 1.52
N ALA A 200 -9.23 -2.56 2.44
CA ALA A 200 -9.90 -1.27 2.30
C ALA A 200 -9.31 -0.31 3.33
N GLY A 201 -8.51 0.63 2.87
CA GLY A 201 -7.74 1.53 3.74
C GLY A 201 -7.96 2.99 3.39
N PHE A 202 -7.94 3.83 4.41
CA PHE A 202 -7.84 5.27 4.29
C PHE A 202 -6.39 5.68 4.16
N ILE A 203 -6.07 6.53 3.19
CA ILE A 203 -4.71 7.01 2.94
C ILE A 203 -4.24 7.84 4.14
N PHE A 204 -3.16 7.42 4.80
CA PHE A 204 -2.63 8.13 5.96
C PHE A 204 -1.41 8.96 5.63
N LYS A 205 -0.25 8.37 5.27
CA LYS A 205 1.01 9.11 4.99
C LYS A 205 1.94 8.37 4.03
N ARG A 206 2.92 9.07 3.47
CA ARG A 206 4.13 8.44 2.91
C ARG A 206 5.05 8.06 4.09
N TYR A 207 5.14 6.77 4.39
CA TYR A 207 5.85 6.26 5.55
C TYR A 207 7.24 5.76 5.17
N ARG A 208 8.27 6.31 5.83
CA ARG A 208 9.65 5.87 5.65
C ARG A 208 10.05 4.88 6.75
N TYR A 209 10.49 3.69 6.36
CA TYR A 209 10.97 2.64 7.26
C TYR A 209 12.29 2.07 6.77
N VAL A 210 12.96 1.27 7.60
CA VAL A 210 14.22 0.60 7.25
C VAL A 210 13.94 -0.88 7.03
N THR A 211 14.28 -1.39 5.84
CA THR A 211 14.09 -2.80 5.53
C THR A 211 15.23 -3.62 6.12
N ARG A 212 14.92 -4.67 6.88
CA ARG A 212 15.92 -5.69 7.27
C ARG A 212 16.09 -6.74 6.16
N ARG A 213 16.12 -6.30 4.90
CA ARG A 213 16.43 -7.23 3.82
C ARG A 213 17.90 -7.60 4.01
N SER A 214 18.17 -8.86 4.33
CA SER A 214 19.53 -9.38 4.29
C SER A 214 20.06 -9.08 2.89
N ASP A 215 21.03 -8.18 2.77
CA ASP A 215 21.78 -7.97 1.54
C ASP A 215 22.41 -9.32 1.18
N ARG A 216 21.70 -10.13 0.39
CA ARG A 216 22.25 -11.38 -0.17
C ARG A 216 23.35 -11.07 -1.19
N GLN A 217 23.64 -9.79 -1.41
CA GLN A 217 24.53 -9.30 -2.44
C GLN A 217 25.10 -7.91 -2.08
N LYS A 218 25.87 -7.83 -0.99
CA LYS A 218 27.05 -6.94 -0.84
C LYS A 218 27.65 -7.16 0.54
N ASN A 219 28.91 -7.59 0.56
CA ASN A 219 29.71 -7.76 1.78
C ASN A 219 29.88 -6.41 2.49
N GLY A 220 29.09 -6.18 3.53
CA GLY A 220 29.18 -5.03 4.43
C GLY A 220 28.25 -5.23 5.63
N PRO A 221 28.47 -4.56 6.78
CA PRO A 221 27.54 -4.62 7.90
C PRO A 221 26.17 -4.18 7.41
N GLY A 222 25.19 -5.08 7.53
CA GLY A 222 23.85 -4.98 6.93
C GLY A 222 23.01 -3.84 7.49
N ASN A 223 23.35 -2.61 7.13
CA ASN A 223 22.50 -1.47 7.33
C ASN A 223 21.38 -1.53 6.29
N GLY A 224 20.17 -1.82 6.77
CA GLY A 224 18.98 -1.88 5.94
C GLY A 224 18.79 -0.63 5.09
N ARG A 225 18.23 -0.78 3.90
CA ARG A 225 17.94 0.36 3.03
C ARG A 225 16.68 1.08 3.50
N PRO A 226 16.71 2.42 3.66
CA PRO A 226 15.50 3.21 3.82
C PRO A 226 14.56 2.96 2.64
N GLN A 227 13.30 2.72 2.94
CA GLN A 227 12.25 2.53 1.96
C GLN A 227 11.06 3.40 2.33
N GLU A 228 10.42 3.98 1.32
CA GLU A 228 9.18 4.72 1.48
C GLU A 228 8.04 3.91 0.89
N SER A 229 6.92 3.85 1.60
CA SER A 229 5.70 3.20 1.14
C SER A 229 4.49 4.03 1.56
N PRO A 230 3.38 4.01 0.82
CA PRO A 230 2.12 4.48 1.36
C PRO A 230 1.76 3.70 2.62
N LEU A 231 1.32 4.43 3.64
CA LEU A 231 0.69 3.88 4.83
C LEU A 231 -0.81 4.13 4.73
N LEU A 232 -1.57 3.05 4.79
CA LEU A 232 -3.02 3.05 4.85
C LEU A 232 -3.49 2.59 6.22
N ILE A 233 -4.63 3.11 6.67
CA ILE A 233 -5.26 2.73 7.94
C ILE A 233 -6.64 2.17 7.66
N GLY A 234 -7.00 1.05 8.29
CA GLY A 234 -8.34 0.46 8.16
C GLY A 234 -8.70 -0.43 9.34
N LYS A 235 -9.81 -1.14 9.23
CA LYS A 235 -10.30 -2.03 10.30
C LYS A 235 -9.63 -3.40 10.30
N SER A 236 -9.75 -4.12 9.18
CA SER A 236 -9.27 -5.49 8.99
C SER A 236 -9.06 -5.75 7.50
N PRO A 237 -8.04 -6.53 7.09
CA PRO A 237 -7.98 -7.08 5.75
C PRO A 237 -9.09 -8.14 5.55
N SER A 238 -9.42 -8.45 4.29
CA SER A 238 -10.21 -9.62 3.90
C SER A 238 -9.26 -10.68 3.33
N TRP A 239 -9.28 -11.88 3.91
CA TRP A 239 -8.47 -13.01 3.45
C TRP A 239 -9.12 -13.63 2.21
N LEU A 240 -8.44 -13.52 1.07
CA LEU A 240 -8.95 -14.07 -0.17
C LEU A 240 -8.66 -15.57 -0.22
N PRO A 241 -9.61 -16.42 -0.64
CA PRO A 241 -9.34 -17.83 -0.87
C PRO A 241 -8.22 -17.95 -1.91
N THR A 242 -7.12 -18.59 -1.54
CA THR A 242 -6.07 -18.95 -2.51
C THR A 242 -6.73 -19.81 -3.59
N LYS A 243 -6.80 -19.32 -4.84
CA LYS A 243 -7.18 -20.16 -5.99
C LYS A 243 -6.27 -21.39 -5.92
N GLN A 244 -6.84 -22.54 -5.56
CA GLN A 244 -6.09 -23.78 -5.53
C GLN A 244 -5.38 -23.91 -6.88
N PRO A 245 -4.05 -24.11 -6.91
CA PRO A 245 -3.38 -24.44 -8.16
C PRO A 245 -4.13 -25.63 -8.74
N LEU A 246 -4.47 -25.56 -10.03
CA LEU A 246 -5.24 -26.56 -10.75
C LEU A 246 -4.68 -27.94 -10.35
N GLN A 247 -5.38 -28.66 -9.47
CA GLN A 247 -5.00 -30.01 -9.11
C GLN A 247 -5.31 -30.84 -10.33
N LEU A 248 -4.35 -30.93 -11.24
CA LEU A 248 -4.37 -31.93 -12.29
C LEU A 248 -4.59 -33.26 -11.56
N PRO A 249 -5.67 -34.01 -11.89
CA PRO A 249 -6.03 -35.20 -11.14
C PRO A 249 -4.80 -36.11 -11.03
N GLY A 250 -4.52 -36.57 -9.82
CA GLY A 250 -3.29 -37.24 -9.38
C GLY A 250 -2.95 -38.58 -10.06
N GLY A 251 -3.35 -38.79 -11.31
CA GLY A 251 -2.98 -39.92 -12.17
C GLY A 251 -2.48 -39.53 -13.57
N MET A 252 -2.38 -38.24 -13.91
CA MET A 252 -2.07 -37.78 -15.28
C MET A 252 -0.75 -36.99 -15.40
N THR A 253 0.26 -37.32 -14.59
CA THR A 253 1.60 -36.67 -14.62
C THR A 253 2.56 -37.25 -15.66
N TRP A 254 2.16 -38.29 -16.40
CA TRP A 254 3.02 -39.00 -17.37
C TRP A 254 2.92 -38.46 -18.82
N LEU A 255 1.90 -37.66 -19.14
CA LEU A 255 1.72 -37.08 -20.48
C LEU A 255 2.93 -36.27 -20.97
N PRO A 256 3.51 -35.32 -20.19
CA PRO A 256 4.69 -34.58 -20.65
C PRO A 256 5.95 -35.45 -20.78
N VAL A 257 6.04 -36.53 -19.99
CA VAL A 257 7.15 -37.48 -20.07
C VAL A 257 7.06 -38.31 -21.35
N LEU A 258 5.87 -38.80 -21.70
CA LEU A 258 5.70 -39.54 -22.94
C LEU A 258 5.81 -38.68 -24.19
N THR A 259 5.35 -37.43 -24.17
CA THR A 259 5.55 -36.53 -25.31
C THR A 259 7.03 -36.23 -25.51
N ALA A 260 7.80 -36.02 -24.43
CA ALA A 260 9.25 -35.86 -24.50
C ALA A 260 9.96 -37.12 -25.05
N LEU A 261 9.58 -38.32 -24.57
CA LEU A 261 10.16 -39.58 -25.06
C LEU A 261 9.79 -39.87 -26.53
N ALA A 262 8.57 -39.55 -26.95
CA ALA A 262 8.15 -39.67 -28.34
C ALA A 262 8.94 -38.73 -29.26
N LEU A 263 9.18 -37.49 -28.83
CA LEU A 263 10.00 -36.52 -29.57
C LEU A 263 11.46 -36.98 -29.70
N ILE A 264 12.06 -37.48 -28.62
CA ILE A 264 13.43 -38.03 -28.63
C ILE A 264 13.52 -39.24 -29.56
N GLY A 265 12.54 -40.16 -29.48
CA GLY A 265 12.46 -41.32 -30.38
C GLY A 265 12.32 -40.94 -31.86
N TRP A 266 11.54 -39.88 -32.15
CA TRP A 266 11.35 -39.39 -33.52
C TRP A 266 12.63 -38.75 -34.09
N ILE A 267 13.33 -37.95 -33.28
CA ILE A 267 14.62 -37.35 -33.64
C ILE A 267 15.69 -38.44 -33.87
N MET A 268 15.77 -39.45 -32.99
CA MET A 268 16.70 -40.56 -33.16
C MET A 268 16.39 -41.40 -34.41
N LYS A 269 15.10 -41.67 -34.70
CA LYS A 269 14.71 -42.38 -35.93
C LYS A 269 15.12 -41.62 -37.19
N GLY A 270 14.98 -40.29 -37.21
CA GLY A 270 15.46 -39.43 -38.30
C GLY A 270 16.97 -39.50 -38.49
N PHE A 271 17.73 -39.51 -37.39
CA PHE A 271 19.20 -39.61 -37.44
C PHE A 271 19.71 -40.99 -37.92
N PHE A 272 19.05 -42.08 -37.51
CA PHE A 272 19.42 -43.42 -37.97
C PHE A 272 19.05 -43.69 -39.43
N GLN A 273 17.97 -43.09 -39.95
CA GLN A 273 17.62 -43.18 -41.38
C GLN A 273 18.54 -42.33 -42.26
N SER A 274 19.00 -41.17 -41.78
CA SER A 274 20.00 -40.32 -42.46
C SER A 274 21.35 -41.04 -42.64
N ARG A 275 21.82 -41.77 -41.61
CA ARG A 275 23.06 -42.56 -41.68
C ARG A 275 22.99 -43.77 -42.61
N ARG A 276 21.80 -44.27 -42.97
CA ARG A 276 21.65 -45.33 -43.99
C ARG A 276 21.70 -44.82 -45.43
N ARG A 277 21.46 -43.52 -45.67
CA ARG A 277 21.51 -42.91 -47.01
C ARG A 277 22.90 -42.41 -47.44
N SER A 278 23.86 -42.32 -46.51
CA SER A 278 25.20 -41.77 -46.76
C SER A 278 26.23 -42.79 -47.29
N ARG A 279 25.80 -43.98 -47.75
CA ARG A 279 26.67 -45.02 -48.36
C ARG A 279 26.54 -45.14 -49.89
N LEU A 280 26.17 -44.06 -50.57
CA LEU A 280 26.34 -43.94 -52.02
C LEU A 280 27.26 -42.75 -52.28
N THR A 281 28.54 -43.05 -52.37
CA THR A 281 29.62 -42.14 -52.76
C THR A 281 29.47 -41.86 -54.25
N GLU A 282 28.93 -40.69 -54.61
CA GLU A 282 29.14 -40.10 -55.93
C GLU A 282 30.52 -39.41 -55.93
N THR A 283 31.38 -39.88 -56.81
CA THR A 283 32.68 -39.31 -57.14
C THR A 283 32.50 -37.94 -57.80
N LEU A 284 33.06 -36.88 -57.21
CA LEU A 284 33.16 -35.57 -57.82
C LEU A 284 34.46 -35.46 -58.63
N PRO A 285 34.44 -34.90 -59.86
CA PRO A 285 35.61 -34.81 -60.72
C PRO A 285 36.58 -33.69 -60.33
N ASP A 286 37.85 -33.94 -60.64
CA ASP A 286 39.02 -33.09 -60.46
C ASP A 286 38.99 -31.81 -61.33
N GLN A 287 39.39 -30.71 -60.69
CA GLN A 287 39.82 -29.42 -61.27
C GLN A 287 38.78 -28.52 -61.98
N ILE A 288 38.71 -27.27 -61.49
CA ILE A 288 38.26 -26.11 -62.25
C ILE A 288 39.39 -25.06 -62.19
N GLN A 289 40.00 -24.78 -63.34
CA GLN A 289 40.89 -23.63 -63.54
C GLN A 289 40.03 -22.37 -63.78
N LEU A 290 40.41 -21.26 -63.16
CA LEU A 290 39.80 -19.94 -63.39
C LEU A 290 40.72 -19.11 -64.32
N PRO A 291 40.17 -18.37 -65.30
CA PRO A 291 40.89 -17.29 -65.99
C PRO A 291 41.08 -16.05 -65.10
#